data_AF-A0A8H5NML8-F1
#
_entry.id   AF-A0A8H5NML8-F1
#
_cell.length_a   1.000
_cell.length_b   1.000
_cell.length_c   1.000
_cell.angle_alpha   90.00
_cell.angle_beta   90.00
_cell.angle_gamma   90.00
#
_symmetry.space_group_name_H-M   'P 1'
#
loop_
_entity.id
_entity.type
_entity.pdbx_description
1 polymer ?
#
loop_
_entity_poly.entity_id
_entity_poly.type
_entity_poly.pdbx_seq_one_letter_code
_entity_poly.pdbx_strand_id
1 'polypeptide(L)'
;MVLKTTLLAAKPPSDPPSPPNKPTISLHHGEAEWTAVYPMIERLYMKDRRKLRHIMQIMEEKHNFKASVQMYKRRFTKWGFYKSKPRNVKTTRKNKTLTPKDTPETQEWSNDTLCHSQSLILSPSPDPLETSSLEFLTSVHDWSNSFYESLYTDGLNLQNIQSSPLTAKINRYDPEGLSFAFRTIVELIQRGKGVLAGRLTRKAFLDIENMLQVEAPLFIWNVLEIMYHMVRLGQTQLLGMLLMHLVELASNTHEMQHPVIKMLRSLQRAVYLWEKHATLEKMYLLEQAWGLNADIIFSNYDSRLLVMYYRLVWESSCIKLGEDQLDGLDKWFSAVKSKIPHEDSYFRQAVLFTDPNSAEDAEPPRDYEITKALCVSAIQHRCTMTFGESNMASLVRLGLLKSRVLDEIDEQSSDEMPQSHTRFQARVMAYLMKVLMDVDRELGLDIDVADRMRNKIALREFGYSTTSPQVIHDMWQLEAFLQKEGDVAEAAKIRKETYKRLEEYVDQVPVDEV
;
A
#
# COMPACT_ATOMS: atom_id res chain seq x y z
N MET A 1 17.41 1.56 -26.83
CA MET A 1 16.01 2.00 -26.74
C MET A 1 15.84 2.71 -25.40
N VAL A 2 15.62 4.03 -25.38
CA VAL A 2 15.79 4.85 -24.16
C VAL A 2 14.53 4.85 -23.30
N LEU A 3 14.64 4.32 -22.09
CA LEU A 3 13.60 4.43 -21.05
C LEU A 3 13.46 5.89 -20.62
N LYS A 4 12.39 6.55 -21.07
CA LYS A 4 11.96 7.85 -20.52
C LYS A 4 11.50 7.65 -19.08
N THR A 5 12.20 8.28 -18.13
CA THR A 5 11.68 8.49 -16.79
C THR A 5 10.39 9.31 -16.90
N THR A 6 9.26 8.72 -16.53
CA THR A 6 7.96 9.41 -16.54
C THR A 6 7.93 10.39 -15.38
N LEU A 7 8.17 11.67 -15.65
CA LEU A 7 7.80 12.72 -14.69
C LEU A 7 6.28 12.72 -14.52
N LEU A 8 5.81 12.93 -13.30
CA LEU A 8 4.41 13.25 -13.03
C LEU A 8 4.00 14.47 -13.87
N ALA A 9 2.82 14.40 -14.50
CA ALA A 9 2.37 15.42 -15.45
C ALA A 9 2.31 16.81 -14.79
N ALA A 10 2.93 17.80 -15.43
CA ALA A 10 2.90 19.17 -14.94
C ALA A 10 1.46 19.71 -14.97
N LYS A 11 1.09 20.50 -13.95
CA LYS A 11 -0.19 21.22 -13.89
C LYS A 11 -0.32 22.09 -15.15
N PRO A 12 -1.44 22.04 -15.90
CA PRO A 12 -1.63 22.88 -17.07
C PRO A 12 -1.59 24.37 -16.66
N PRO A 13 -1.09 25.27 -17.53
CA PRO A 13 -1.10 26.70 -17.24
C PRO A 13 -2.55 27.17 -17.08
N SER A 14 -2.85 27.73 -15.91
CA SER A 14 -4.14 28.36 -15.64
C SER A 14 -4.19 29.74 -16.28
N ASP A 15 -5.19 30.00 -17.11
CA ASP A 15 -5.50 31.35 -17.59
C ASP A 15 -5.72 32.32 -16.42
N PRO A 16 -5.26 33.58 -16.51
CA PRO A 16 -5.31 34.51 -15.39
C PRO A 16 -6.72 35.06 -15.17
N PRO A 17 -7.34 34.86 -13.99
CA PRO A 17 -8.59 35.53 -13.65
C PRO A 17 -8.36 37.02 -13.40
N SER A 18 -9.28 37.86 -13.87
CA SER A 18 -9.24 39.31 -13.66
C SER A 18 -9.31 39.69 -12.16
N PRO A 19 -8.63 40.76 -11.71
CA PRO A 19 -8.45 41.01 -10.28
C PRO A 19 -9.66 41.71 -9.64
N PRO A 20 -10.20 41.19 -8.51
CA PRO A 20 -11.06 41.95 -7.63
C PRO A 20 -10.24 42.78 -6.61
N ASN A 21 -10.65 44.03 -6.38
CA ASN A 21 -10.01 44.95 -5.44
C ASN A 21 -9.88 44.37 -4.02
N LYS A 22 -8.67 44.41 -3.45
CA LYS A 22 -8.42 44.26 -2.00
C LYS A 22 -7.56 45.43 -1.50
N PRO A 23 -7.83 45.95 -0.28
CA PRO A 23 -7.07 47.08 0.27
C PRO A 23 -5.60 46.69 0.52
N THR A 24 -4.69 47.59 0.17
CA THR A 24 -3.24 47.39 0.27
C THR A 24 -2.78 47.39 1.73
N ILE A 25 -2.61 46.22 2.33
CA ILE A 25 -2.00 46.06 3.66
C ILE A 25 -0.50 46.38 3.55
N SER A 26 -0.03 47.38 4.30
CA SER A 26 1.39 47.72 4.36
C SER A 26 2.19 46.56 4.97
N LEU A 27 3.24 46.13 4.25
CA LEU A 27 4.22 45.15 4.75
C LEU A 27 5.32 45.79 5.62
N HIS A 28 5.28 47.11 5.80
CA HIS A 28 6.35 47.88 6.45
C HIS A 28 5.88 48.45 7.79
N HIS A 29 6.24 47.76 8.88
CA HIS A 29 5.80 48.06 10.24
C HIS A 29 6.84 48.83 11.05
N GLY A 30 6.42 49.92 11.69
CA GLY A 30 7.25 50.80 12.52
C GLY A 30 7.62 50.20 13.90
N GLU A 31 8.62 50.77 14.57
CA GLU A 31 9.11 50.27 15.88
C GLU A 31 8.01 50.25 16.97
N ALA A 32 7.11 51.25 16.94
CA ALA A 32 5.97 51.34 17.85
C ALA A 32 4.95 50.21 17.65
N GLU A 33 4.64 49.86 16.39
CA GLU A 33 3.73 48.74 16.06
C GLU A 33 4.30 47.40 16.53
N TRP A 34 5.60 47.17 16.29
CA TRP A 34 6.30 45.98 16.79
C TRP A 34 6.31 45.89 18.32
N THR A 35 6.35 47.02 19.03
CA THR A 35 6.26 47.07 20.49
C THR A 35 4.84 46.75 20.97
N ALA A 36 3.81 47.22 20.26
CA ALA A 36 2.42 46.91 20.58
C ALA A 36 2.09 45.41 20.45
N VAL A 37 2.62 44.73 19.43
CA VAL A 37 2.39 43.27 19.24
C VAL A 37 3.32 42.37 20.06
N TYR A 38 4.36 42.92 20.71
CA TYR A 38 5.36 42.15 21.46
C TYR A 38 4.78 41.16 22.47
N PRO A 39 3.85 41.55 23.38
CA PRO A 39 3.36 40.64 24.43
C PRO A 39 2.57 39.44 23.87
N MET A 40 1.89 39.64 22.74
CA MET A 40 1.17 38.59 22.02
C MET A 40 2.14 37.55 21.43
N ILE A 41 3.17 38.04 20.75
CA ILE A 41 4.21 37.21 20.13
C ILE A 41 5.02 36.46 21.20
N GLU A 42 5.37 37.12 22.30
CA GLU A 42 6.06 36.51 23.45
C GLU A 42 5.25 35.35 24.01
N ARG A 43 3.94 35.53 24.24
CA ARG A 43 3.05 34.46 24.69
C ARG A 43 3.04 33.29 23.70
N LEU A 44 2.77 33.56 22.42
CA LEU A 44 2.66 32.51 21.39
C LEU A 44 3.97 31.73 21.17
N TYR A 45 5.13 32.39 21.30
CA TYR A 45 6.43 31.76 21.07
C TYR A 45 7.03 31.11 22.32
N MET A 46 6.95 31.75 23.49
CA MET A 46 7.61 31.28 24.73
C MET A 46 6.69 30.45 25.63
N LYS A 47 5.42 30.84 25.79
CA LYS A 47 4.46 30.10 26.64
C LYS A 47 3.80 28.96 25.86
N ASP A 48 3.21 29.26 24.70
CA ASP A 48 2.48 28.29 23.88
C ASP A 48 3.40 27.45 22.96
N ARG A 49 4.71 27.77 22.90
CA ARG A 49 5.74 27.08 22.09
C ARG A 49 5.39 26.87 20.60
N ARG A 50 4.58 27.74 20.00
CA ARG A 50 4.09 27.58 18.63
C ARG A 50 5.20 27.77 17.60
N LYS A 51 5.15 26.99 16.50
CA LYS A 51 6.07 27.12 15.35
C LYS A 51 5.85 28.48 14.67
N LEU A 52 6.92 29.16 14.23
CA LEU A 52 6.88 30.52 13.68
C LEU A 52 5.82 30.72 12.55
N ARG A 53 5.65 29.76 11.64
CA ARG A 53 4.61 29.82 10.59
C ARG A 53 3.21 30.04 11.16
N HIS A 54 2.91 29.37 12.26
CA HIS A 54 1.61 29.42 12.92
C HIS A 54 1.42 30.71 13.75
N ILE A 55 2.51 31.26 14.29
CA ILE A 55 2.50 32.60 14.91
C ILE A 55 2.18 33.66 13.86
N MET A 56 2.83 33.61 12.69
CA MET A 56 2.56 34.54 11.60
C MET A 56 1.10 34.47 11.14
N GLN A 57 0.55 33.27 10.98
CA GLN A 57 -0.85 33.07 10.65
C GLN A 57 -1.79 33.67 11.71
N ILE A 58 -1.58 33.39 12.99
CA ILE A 58 -2.39 33.96 14.09
C ILE A 58 -2.30 35.49 14.14
N MET A 59 -1.12 36.06 13.88
CA MET A 59 -0.93 37.52 13.84
C MET A 59 -1.60 38.16 12.62
N GLU A 60 -1.62 37.49 11.48
CA GLU A 60 -2.31 37.95 10.28
C GLU A 60 -3.84 37.86 10.45
N GLU A 61 -4.36 36.73 10.94
CA GLU A 61 -5.80 36.46 11.08
C GLU A 61 -6.47 37.20 12.25
N LYS A 62 -5.83 37.25 13.44
CA LYS A 62 -6.46 37.77 14.67
C LYS A 62 -6.00 39.17 15.06
N HIS A 63 -4.89 39.64 14.49
CA HIS A 63 -4.29 40.93 14.81
C HIS A 63 -4.04 41.80 13.57
N ASN A 64 -4.46 41.37 12.38
CA ASN A 64 -4.28 42.07 11.10
C ASN A 64 -2.83 42.51 10.83
N PHE A 65 -1.85 41.79 11.37
CA PHE A 65 -0.44 42.18 11.39
C PHE A 65 0.40 41.28 10.48
N LYS A 66 0.73 41.77 9.28
CA LYS A 66 1.34 41.00 8.20
C LYS A 66 2.79 41.40 7.94
N ALA A 67 3.72 40.72 8.61
CA ALA A 67 5.16 40.90 8.41
C ALA A 67 5.86 39.66 7.83
N SER A 68 7.00 39.85 7.16
CA SER A 68 7.73 38.73 6.55
C SER A 68 8.44 37.83 7.59
N VAL A 69 8.71 36.57 7.21
CA VAL A 69 9.47 35.60 8.04
C VAL A 69 10.80 36.17 8.53
N GLN A 70 11.48 36.96 7.69
CA GLN A 70 12.76 37.58 8.01
C GLN A 70 12.61 38.70 9.07
N MET A 71 11.54 39.51 8.99
CA MET A 71 11.27 40.55 9.99
C MET A 71 11.00 39.93 11.37
N TYR A 72 10.16 38.90 11.45
CA TYR A 72 9.94 38.16 12.70
C TYR A 72 11.24 37.57 13.27
N LYS A 73 12.06 36.92 12.45
CA LYS A 73 13.37 36.40 12.89
C LYS A 73 14.28 37.51 13.43
N ARG A 74 14.36 38.66 12.74
CA ARG A 74 15.16 39.82 13.17
C ARG A 74 14.68 40.39 14.51
N ARG A 75 13.35 40.42 14.72
CA ARG A 75 12.72 40.82 15.99
C ARG A 75 12.98 39.81 17.11
N PHE A 76 12.88 38.51 16.86
CA PHE A 76 13.16 37.47 17.86
C PHE A 76 14.61 37.51 18.35
N THR A 77 15.57 37.78 17.45
CA THR A 77 16.97 38.03 17.84
C THR A 77 17.09 39.29 18.70
N LYS A 78 16.43 40.40 18.32
CA LYS A 78 16.43 41.65 19.12
C LYS A 78 15.80 41.47 20.51
N TRP A 79 14.83 40.59 20.64
CA TRP A 79 14.10 40.29 21.88
C TRP A 79 14.68 39.13 22.70
N GLY A 80 15.81 38.53 22.28
CA GLY A 80 16.45 37.44 23.03
C GLY A 80 15.69 36.11 23.03
N PHE A 81 14.79 35.89 22.06
CA PHE A 81 13.93 34.70 21.95
C PHE A 81 14.67 33.47 21.42
N TYR A 82 15.64 32.98 22.19
CA TYR A 82 16.41 31.77 21.87
C TYR A 82 15.65 30.50 22.24
N LYS A 83 15.75 29.45 21.41
CA LYS A 83 15.25 28.11 21.76
C LYS A 83 16.02 27.60 22.97
N SER A 84 15.33 27.41 24.09
CA SER A 84 15.87 26.74 25.28
C SER A 84 16.36 25.34 24.90
N LYS A 85 17.66 25.09 25.08
CA LYS A 85 18.23 23.73 25.04
C LYS A 85 17.66 22.92 26.22
N PRO A 86 17.44 21.60 26.08
CA PRO A 86 17.00 20.77 27.20
C PRO A 86 17.95 20.91 28.41
N ARG A 87 17.35 20.90 29.60
CA ARG A 87 17.98 21.22 30.88
C ARG A 87 18.92 20.07 31.31
N ASN A 88 20.19 20.12 30.87
CA ASN A 88 21.23 19.27 31.45
C ASN A 88 21.36 19.57 32.95
N VAL A 89 21.10 18.56 33.78
CA VAL A 89 21.28 18.63 35.23
C VAL A 89 22.77 18.67 35.53
N LYS A 90 23.18 19.60 36.39
CA LYS A 90 24.58 19.78 36.77
C LYS A 90 24.98 18.72 37.81
N THR A 91 26.11 18.07 37.59
CA THR A 91 26.98 17.60 38.68
C THR A 91 28.30 18.37 38.62
N THR A 92 28.53 19.15 39.68
CA THR A 92 29.84 19.65 40.17
C THR A 92 30.91 18.55 40.19
N ARG A 93 32.24 18.75 40.19
CA ARG A 93 33.23 19.87 40.26
C ARG A 93 34.58 19.26 39.74
N LYS A 94 35.76 19.87 39.63
CA LYS A 94 36.39 21.14 40.07
C LYS A 94 37.54 21.47 39.06
N ASN A 95 38.19 22.64 39.14
CA ASN A 95 39.31 23.02 38.25
C ASN A 95 40.67 22.44 38.72
N LYS A 96 41.62 22.21 37.80
CA LYS A 96 42.93 22.91 37.78
C LYS A 96 43.73 22.69 36.49
N THR A 97 44.57 23.69 36.20
CA THR A 97 45.38 23.88 34.97
C THR A 97 46.80 23.31 35.14
N LEU A 98 47.45 22.90 34.04
CA LEU A 98 48.85 23.21 33.63
C LEU A 98 49.54 22.03 32.91
N THR A 99 49.95 22.29 31.66
CA THR A 99 51.09 21.66 30.96
C THR A 99 52.41 22.26 31.51
N PRO A 100 53.56 21.57 31.50
CA PRO A 100 54.33 21.40 30.26
C PRO A 100 55.07 20.06 30.06
N LYS A 101 55.68 19.96 28.88
CA LYS A 101 56.66 19.01 28.35
C LYS A 101 57.66 18.44 29.37
N ASP A 102 58.16 17.21 29.15
CA ASP A 102 59.37 16.96 28.32
C ASP A 102 59.60 15.43 28.11
N THR A 103 60.27 15.07 27.01
CA THR A 103 60.84 13.74 26.73
C THR A 103 62.37 13.88 26.86
N PRO A 104 63.09 12.84 27.31
CA PRO A 104 63.84 12.05 26.33
C PRO A 104 63.97 10.55 26.65
N GLU A 105 64.28 9.78 25.60
CA GLU A 105 65.23 8.64 25.50
C GLU A 105 65.41 7.63 26.66
N THR A 106 65.71 6.34 26.52
CA THR A 106 65.90 5.34 25.44
C THR A 106 66.57 4.17 26.18
N GLN A 107 66.07 2.91 26.12
CA GLN A 107 66.92 1.70 26.00
C GLN A 107 66.13 0.39 25.93
N GLU A 108 66.75 -0.59 25.27
CA GLU A 108 66.24 -1.93 24.95
C GLU A 108 66.62 -2.94 26.05
N TRP A 109 65.80 -3.97 26.32
CA TRP A 109 65.99 -5.31 25.72
C TRP A 109 65.12 -6.44 26.36
N SER A 110 64.64 -7.32 25.48
CA SER A 110 64.61 -8.80 25.62
C SER A 110 63.67 -9.54 26.60
N ASN A 111 62.58 -10.04 25.98
CA ASN A 111 62.17 -11.46 25.91
C ASN A 111 61.28 -12.15 26.96
N ASP A 112 60.41 -12.99 26.37
CA ASP A 112 59.67 -14.15 26.87
C ASP A 112 58.61 -13.99 27.98
N THR A 113 57.33 -14.02 27.58
CA THR A 113 56.52 -15.27 27.65
C THR A 113 55.26 -15.15 26.77
N LEU A 114 54.87 -16.28 26.15
CA LEU A 114 53.65 -16.46 25.33
C LEU A 114 52.36 -15.86 25.92
N CYS A 115 51.58 -15.16 25.09
CA CYS A 115 50.13 -15.30 25.11
C CYS A 115 49.54 -15.05 23.70
N HIS A 116 48.97 -16.08 23.08
CA HIS A 116 48.27 -15.93 21.80
C HIS A 116 46.97 -15.13 22.00
N SER A 117 46.97 -13.88 21.58
CA SER A 117 45.75 -13.15 21.24
C SER A 117 45.74 -12.93 19.74
N GLN A 118 45.08 -13.85 19.01
CA GLN A 118 44.75 -13.59 17.61
C GLN A 118 43.88 -12.34 17.57
N SER A 119 44.37 -11.29 16.93
CA SER A 119 43.58 -10.10 16.65
C SER A 119 42.42 -10.51 15.75
N LEU A 120 41.22 -10.64 16.31
CA LEU A 120 40.01 -10.73 15.51
C LEU A 120 39.94 -9.48 14.63
N ILE A 121 40.15 -9.68 13.33
CA ILE A 121 39.96 -8.64 12.33
C ILE A 121 38.48 -8.26 12.41
N LEU A 122 38.22 -7.05 12.92
CA LEU A 122 36.88 -6.47 12.91
C LEU A 122 36.39 -6.48 11.46
N SER A 123 35.29 -7.20 11.24
CA SER A 123 34.59 -7.23 9.96
C SER A 123 34.32 -5.79 9.49
N PRO A 124 34.33 -5.52 8.18
CA PRO A 124 33.89 -4.22 7.68
C PRO A 124 32.49 -3.92 8.23
N SER A 125 32.24 -2.65 8.57
CA SER A 125 30.88 -2.20 8.92
C SER A 125 29.92 -2.68 7.83
N PRO A 126 28.78 -3.30 8.17
CA PRO A 126 27.84 -3.77 7.18
C PRO A 126 27.39 -2.61 6.28
N ASP A 127 27.12 -2.91 5.02
CA ASP A 127 26.65 -1.89 4.07
C ASP A 127 25.36 -1.25 4.62
N PRO A 128 25.25 0.10 4.67
CA PRO A 128 24.00 0.77 5.00
C PRO A 128 22.78 0.26 4.23
N LEU A 129 22.95 -0.21 2.99
CA LEU A 129 21.87 -0.79 2.20
C LEU A 129 21.48 -2.20 2.67
N GLU A 130 22.46 -3.10 2.89
CA GLU A 130 22.23 -4.43 3.48
C GLU A 130 21.57 -4.31 4.86
N THR A 131 22.07 -3.39 5.70
CA THR A 131 21.53 -3.11 7.03
C THR A 131 20.07 -2.65 6.97
N SER A 132 19.74 -1.73 6.05
CA SER A 132 18.37 -1.25 5.85
C SER A 132 17.45 -2.34 5.30
N SER A 133 17.98 -3.20 4.42
CA SER A 133 17.25 -4.33 3.83
C SER A 133 16.92 -5.41 4.86
N LEU A 134 17.87 -5.72 5.74
CA LEU A 134 17.66 -6.66 6.85
C LEU A 134 16.71 -6.07 7.91
N GLU A 135 16.84 -4.79 8.27
CA GLU A 135 15.89 -4.10 9.16
C GLU A 135 14.47 -4.12 8.60
N PHE A 136 14.30 -3.99 7.28
CA PHE A 136 13.02 -4.12 6.58
C PHE A 136 12.44 -5.52 6.67
N LEU A 137 13.17 -6.57 6.26
CA LEU A 137 12.70 -7.95 6.31
C LEU A 137 12.37 -8.39 7.73
N THR A 138 13.22 -8.05 8.71
CA THR A 138 12.97 -8.35 10.13
C THR A 138 11.71 -7.64 10.63
N SER A 139 11.48 -6.38 10.23
CA SER A 139 10.26 -5.65 10.63
C SER A 139 8.98 -6.24 10.03
N VAL A 140 9.03 -6.82 8.83
CA VAL A 140 7.91 -7.57 8.24
C VAL A 140 7.64 -8.83 9.05
N HIS A 141 8.69 -9.64 9.30
CA HIS A 141 8.60 -10.86 10.11
C HIS A 141 7.98 -10.60 11.49
N ASP A 142 8.52 -9.62 12.21
CA ASP A 142 8.10 -9.30 13.58
C ASP A 142 6.65 -8.79 13.60
N TRP A 143 6.22 -8.01 12.61
CA TRP A 143 4.85 -7.51 12.56
C TRP A 143 3.84 -8.61 12.23
N SER A 144 4.13 -9.44 11.22
CA SER A 144 3.24 -10.53 10.83
C SER A 144 3.12 -11.58 11.94
N ASN A 145 4.21 -11.95 12.62
CA ASN A 145 4.14 -12.88 13.75
C ASN A 145 3.43 -12.27 14.97
N SER A 146 3.74 -11.03 15.36
CA SER A 146 3.08 -10.41 16.52
C SER A 146 1.56 -10.26 16.35
N PHE A 147 1.07 -10.11 15.11
CA PHE A 147 -0.36 -10.22 14.82
C PHE A 147 -0.93 -11.60 15.22
N TYR A 148 -0.32 -12.70 14.75
CA TYR A 148 -0.79 -14.05 15.09
C TYR A 148 -0.60 -14.37 16.58
N GLU A 149 0.52 -13.98 17.21
CA GLU A 149 0.74 -14.12 18.65
C GLU A 149 -0.38 -13.44 19.46
N SER A 150 -0.81 -12.23 19.07
CA SER A 150 -1.90 -11.51 19.75
C SER A 150 -3.25 -12.25 19.71
N LEU A 151 -3.51 -13.03 18.65
CA LEU A 151 -4.74 -13.83 18.51
C LEU A 151 -4.77 -15.05 19.45
N TYR A 152 -3.60 -15.49 19.93
CA TYR A 152 -3.44 -16.57 20.91
C TYR A 152 -3.34 -16.04 22.35
N THR A 153 -2.71 -14.89 22.58
CA THR A 153 -2.47 -14.36 23.95
C THR A 153 -3.67 -13.60 24.53
N ASP A 154 -4.25 -12.66 23.77
CA ASP A 154 -5.38 -11.83 24.26
C ASP A 154 -6.74 -12.57 24.16
N GLY A 155 -6.76 -13.78 23.61
CA GLY A 155 -7.99 -14.55 23.38
C GLY A 155 -9.02 -13.75 22.58
N LEU A 156 -8.56 -12.92 21.64
CA LEU A 156 -9.36 -11.90 20.98
C LEU A 156 -10.68 -12.46 20.47
N ASN A 157 -11.76 -12.08 21.14
CA ASN A 157 -13.11 -12.22 20.63
C ASN A 157 -13.21 -11.30 19.40
N LEU A 158 -13.09 -11.87 18.19
CA LEU A 158 -13.29 -11.10 16.96
C LEU A 158 -14.70 -10.47 16.90
N GLN A 159 -15.65 -10.97 17.69
CA GLN A 159 -16.94 -10.31 17.96
C GLN A 159 -16.80 -8.86 18.45
N ASN A 160 -15.77 -8.52 19.25
CA ASN A 160 -15.51 -7.13 19.68
C ASN A 160 -14.87 -6.27 18.56
N ILE A 161 -14.23 -6.88 17.57
CA ILE A 161 -13.81 -6.18 16.33
C ILE A 161 -15.03 -5.97 15.41
N GLN A 162 -16.02 -6.87 15.46
CA GLN A 162 -17.27 -6.82 14.69
C GLN A 162 -18.35 -5.88 15.29
N SER A 163 -18.24 -5.48 16.56
CA SER A 163 -19.19 -4.59 17.24
C SER A 163 -18.62 -3.20 17.59
N SER A 164 -17.49 -2.82 16.99
CA SER A 164 -16.78 -1.56 17.25
C SER A 164 -17.13 -0.51 16.19
N PRO A 165 -17.04 0.81 16.47
CA PRO A 165 -17.01 1.82 15.39
C PRO A 165 -15.87 1.61 14.37
N LEU A 166 -14.91 0.71 14.65
CA LEU A 166 -13.95 0.19 13.68
C LEU A 166 -14.63 -0.57 12.52
N THR A 167 -15.64 -1.41 12.78
CA THR A 167 -16.31 -2.24 11.77
C THR A 167 -17.02 -1.40 10.70
N ALA A 168 -17.56 -0.24 11.09
CA ALA A 168 -18.13 0.76 10.19
C ALA A 168 -17.08 1.50 9.32
N LYS A 169 -15.77 1.31 9.57
CA LYS A 169 -14.67 1.69 8.69
C LYS A 169 -14.17 0.54 7.82
N ILE A 170 -14.25 -0.71 8.29
CA ILE A 170 -13.86 -1.91 7.52
C ILE A 170 -14.66 -2.01 6.22
N ASN A 171 -15.96 -1.67 6.26
CA ASN A 171 -16.87 -1.68 5.11
C ASN A 171 -16.68 -0.51 4.11
N ARG A 172 -15.61 0.30 4.23
CA ARG A 172 -15.39 1.52 3.43
C ARG A 172 -14.35 1.39 2.31
N TYR A 173 -13.50 0.37 2.32
CA TYR A 173 -12.47 0.18 1.28
C TYR A 173 -12.48 -1.25 0.73
N ASP A 174 -12.21 -1.35 -0.58
CA ASP A 174 -11.95 -2.61 -1.25
C ASP A 174 -10.44 -2.90 -1.23
N PRO A 175 -9.95 -3.85 -0.40
CA PRO A 175 -8.54 -4.18 -0.34
C PRO A 175 -8.03 -4.78 -1.65
N GLU A 176 -8.88 -5.51 -2.37
CA GLU A 176 -8.50 -6.10 -3.65
C GLU A 176 -8.46 -5.03 -4.75
N GLY A 177 -9.42 -4.12 -4.74
CA GLY A 177 -9.50 -2.98 -5.65
C GLY A 177 -8.33 -2.00 -5.48
N LEU A 178 -7.73 -1.89 -4.30
CA LEU A 178 -6.64 -0.95 -4.03
C LEU A 178 -5.41 -1.19 -4.93
N SER A 179 -4.97 -2.44 -5.11
CA SER A 179 -3.87 -2.75 -6.05
C SER A 179 -4.23 -2.31 -7.47
N PHE A 180 -5.45 -2.60 -7.93
CA PHE A 180 -5.93 -2.22 -9.27
C PHE A 180 -6.11 -0.70 -9.44
N ALA A 181 -6.45 0.04 -8.38
CA ALA A 181 -6.45 1.50 -8.37
C ALA A 181 -5.04 2.05 -8.58
N PHE A 182 -4.02 1.49 -7.93
CA PHE A 182 -2.63 1.90 -8.17
C PHE A 182 -2.11 1.53 -9.56
N ARG A 183 -2.44 0.34 -10.09
CA ARG A 183 -2.17 -0.02 -11.49
C ARG A 183 -2.78 1.01 -12.45
N THR A 184 -4.05 1.36 -12.22
CA THR A 184 -4.80 2.37 -12.97
C THR A 184 -4.17 3.77 -12.90
N ILE A 185 -3.72 4.23 -11.72
CA ILE A 185 -3.06 5.53 -11.56
C ILE A 185 -1.87 5.65 -12.51
N VAL A 186 -1.04 4.60 -12.60
CA VAL A 186 0.14 4.60 -13.48
C VAL A 186 -0.27 4.63 -14.95
N GLU A 187 -1.27 3.86 -15.36
CA GLU A 187 -1.81 3.91 -16.73
C GLU A 187 -2.38 5.30 -17.09
N LEU A 188 -3.11 5.95 -16.17
CA LEU A 188 -3.63 7.30 -16.38
C LEU A 188 -2.52 8.34 -16.54
N ILE A 189 -1.42 8.22 -15.77
CA ILE A 189 -0.23 9.08 -15.93
C ILE A 189 0.39 8.88 -17.32
N GLN A 190 0.57 7.63 -17.75
CA GLN A 190 1.12 7.30 -19.08
C GLN A 190 0.21 7.81 -20.23
N ARG A 191 -1.12 7.75 -20.06
CA ARG A 191 -2.12 8.28 -21.00
C ARG A 191 -2.32 9.81 -20.90
N GLY A 192 -1.53 10.52 -20.08
CA GLY A 192 -1.59 11.98 -19.94
C GLY A 192 -2.82 12.51 -19.17
N LYS A 193 -3.58 11.65 -18.50
CA LYS A 193 -4.83 11.98 -17.77
C LYS A 193 -4.53 12.42 -16.32
N GLY A 194 -3.62 13.37 -16.16
CA GLY A 194 -3.06 13.77 -14.85
C GLY A 194 -4.09 14.22 -13.81
N VAL A 195 -5.18 14.88 -14.21
CA VAL A 195 -6.27 15.30 -13.28
C VAL A 195 -6.99 14.09 -12.68
N LEU A 196 -7.37 13.13 -13.52
CA LEU A 196 -8.07 11.91 -13.10
C LEU A 196 -7.13 10.99 -12.31
N ALA A 197 -5.87 10.87 -12.74
CA ALA A 197 -4.83 10.19 -11.98
C ALA A 197 -4.67 10.80 -10.57
N GLY A 198 -4.65 12.13 -10.44
CA GLY A 198 -4.52 12.82 -9.16
C GLY A 198 -5.72 12.62 -8.23
N ARG A 199 -6.95 12.69 -8.77
CA ARG A 199 -8.17 12.41 -7.98
C ARG A 199 -8.23 10.94 -7.53
N LEU A 200 -7.93 9.99 -8.41
CA LEU A 200 -7.84 8.57 -8.03
C LEU A 200 -6.69 8.30 -7.04
N THR A 201 -5.54 8.97 -7.19
CA THR A 201 -4.45 8.91 -6.19
C THR A 201 -4.92 9.36 -4.83
N ARG A 202 -5.76 10.40 -4.73
CA ARG A 202 -6.35 10.83 -3.45
C ARG A 202 -7.24 9.73 -2.85
N LYS A 203 -8.14 9.12 -3.64
CA LYS A 203 -9.01 8.02 -3.16
C LYS A 203 -8.17 6.83 -2.67
N ALA A 204 -7.24 6.34 -3.50
CA ALA A 204 -6.37 5.22 -3.16
C ALA A 204 -5.45 5.49 -1.96
N PHE A 205 -5.08 6.75 -1.68
CA PHE A 205 -4.40 7.09 -0.44
C PHE A 205 -5.34 6.96 0.76
N LEU A 206 -6.54 7.56 0.74
CA LEU A 206 -7.53 7.39 1.83
C LEU A 206 -7.86 5.92 2.11
N ASP A 207 -7.98 5.09 1.06
CA ASP A 207 -8.18 3.65 1.18
C ASP A 207 -7.01 2.95 1.91
N ILE A 208 -5.76 3.33 1.62
CA ILE A 208 -4.58 2.76 2.30
C ILE A 208 -4.40 3.29 3.73
N GLU A 209 -4.85 4.51 4.03
CA GLU A 209 -4.90 5.05 5.41
C GLU A 209 -5.83 4.20 6.28
N ASN A 210 -7.01 3.85 5.75
CA ASN A 210 -7.97 2.99 6.44
C ASN A 210 -7.41 1.57 6.63
N MET A 211 -6.75 0.99 5.61
CA MET A 211 -6.16 -0.35 5.71
C MET A 211 -5.07 -0.45 6.78
N LEU A 212 -4.20 0.56 6.90
CA LEU A 212 -3.15 0.62 7.93
C LEU A 212 -3.71 0.56 9.37
N GLN A 213 -4.90 1.13 9.59
CA GLN A 213 -5.52 1.23 10.91
C GLN A 213 -6.12 -0.10 11.41
N VAL A 214 -6.39 -1.06 10.53
CA VAL A 214 -7.26 -2.22 10.86
C VAL A 214 -6.57 -3.57 10.65
N GLU A 215 -5.87 -3.81 9.53
CA GLU A 215 -5.57 -5.17 9.06
C GLU A 215 -4.08 -5.37 8.74
N ALA A 216 -3.26 -5.65 9.77
CA ALA A 216 -1.80 -5.73 9.60
C ALA A 216 -1.31 -6.70 8.49
N PRO A 217 -1.74 -7.98 8.40
CA PRO A 217 -1.29 -8.87 7.32
C PRO A 217 -1.77 -8.44 5.94
N LEU A 218 -3.00 -7.91 5.85
CA LEU A 218 -3.60 -7.46 4.58
C LEU A 218 -2.96 -6.16 4.08
N PHE A 219 -2.60 -5.26 4.99
CA PHE A 219 -1.81 -4.06 4.70
C PHE A 219 -0.43 -4.44 4.16
N ILE A 220 0.32 -5.31 4.83
CA ILE A 220 1.63 -5.77 4.35
C ILE A 220 1.49 -6.38 2.96
N TRP A 221 0.53 -7.29 2.77
CA TRP A 221 0.28 -7.97 1.48
C TRP A 221 0.05 -6.98 0.33
N ASN A 222 -0.88 -6.04 0.51
CA ASN A 222 -1.24 -5.07 -0.53
C ASN A 222 -0.12 -4.05 -0.77
N VAL A 223 0.47 -3.50 0.29
CA VAL A 223 1.51 -2.47 0.19
C VAL A 223 2.73 -2.98 -0.56
N LEU A 224 3.18 -4.22 -0.27
CA LEU A 224 4.32 -4.82 -0.96
C LEU A 224 4.04 -5.04 -2.45
N GLU A 225 2.84 -5.50 -2.81
CA GLU A 225 2.46 -5.63 -4.23
C GLU A 225 2.39 -4.28 -4.95
N ILE A 226 1.76 -3.27 -4.33
CA ILE A 226 1.63 -1.92 -4.87
C ILE A 226 3.02 -1.31 -5.09
N MET A 227 3.92 -1.43 -4.12
CA MET A 227 5.28 -0.90 -4.21
C MET A 227 6.11 -1.65 -5.26
N TYR A 228 5.98 -2.98 -5.35
CA TYR A 228 6.62 -3.78 -6.40
C TYR A 228 6.16 -3.33 -7.78
N HIS A 229 4.86 -3.12 -7.97
CA HIS A 229 4.30 -2.63 -9.22
C HIS A 229 4.86 -1.25 -9.62
N MET A 230 4.96 -0.32 -8.65
CA MET A 230 5.58 0.99 -8.87
C MET A 230 7.06 0.88 -9.24
N VAL A 231 7.84 0.02 -8.56
CA VAL A 231 9.25 -0.24 -8.89
C VAL A 231 9.38 -0.78 -10.31
N ARG A 232 8.60 -1.81 -10.65
CA ARG A 232 8.59 -2.46 -11.98
C ARG A 232 8.28 -1.48 -13.11
N LEU A 233 7.39 -0.50 -12.87
CA LEU A 233 7.02 0.54 -13.83
C LEU A 233 7.85 1.84 -13.69
N GLY A 234 8.91 1.84 -12.88
CA GLY A 234 9.83 2.98 -12.71
C GLY A 234 9.21 4.22 -12.05
N GLN A 235 8.09 4.08 -11.34
CA GLN A 235 7.30 5.17 -10.75
C GLN A 235 7.84 5.65 -9.41
N THR A 236 9.14 6.00 -9.38
CA THR A 236 9.88 6.37 -8.15
C THR A 236 9.30 7.59 -7.44
N GLN A 237 8.70 8.54 -8.16
CA GLN A 237 8.04 9.71 -7.55
C GLN A 237 6.76 9.31 -6.80
N LEU A 238 5.93 8.44 -7.37
CA LEU A 238 4.70 7.95 -6.73
C LEU A 238 5.03 7.07 -5.52
N LEU A 239 6.01 6.17 -5.66
CA LEU A 239 6.54 5.36 -4.56
C LEU A 239 7.07 6.23 -3.41
N GLY A 240 7.83 7.28 -3.72
CA GLY A 240 8.36 8.22 -2.72
C GLY A 240 7.25 9.00 -1.99
N MET A 241 6.20 9.45 -2.71
CA MET A 241 5.04 10.10 -2.09
C MET A 241 4.28 9.15 -1.17
N LEU A 242 4.02 7.91 -1.62
CA LEU A 242 3.35 6.88 -0.82
C LEU A 242 4.14 6.55 0.44
N LEU A 243 5.45 6.31 0.33
CA LEU A 243 6.32 6.02 1.48
C LEU A 243 6.38 7.18 2.48
N MET A 244 6.53 8.43 2.02
CA MET A 244 6.53 9.58 2.94
C MET A 244 5.20 9.70 3.68
N HIS A 245 4.08 9.55 2.98
CA HIS A 245 2.76 9.62 3.56
C HIS A 245 2.52 8.49 4.59
N LEU A 246 2.80 7.24 4.24
CA LEU A 246 2.66 6.10 5.15
C LEU A 246 3.58 6.21 6.38
N VAL A 247 4.83 6.68 6.22
CA VAL A 247 5.75 6.91 7.37
C VAL A 247 5.20 7.99 8.30
N GLU A 248 4.67 9.10 7.77
CA GLU A 248 4.12 10.18 8.61
C GLU A 248 2.81 9.73 9.29
N LEU A 249 1.90 9.07 8.57
CA LEU A 249 0.68 8.50 9.14
C LEU A 249 0.98 7.49 10.25
N ALA A 250 1.84 6.51 9.99
CA ALA A 250 2.25 5.51 10.98
C ALA A 250 2.91 6.14 12.22
N SER A 251 3.74 7.18 12.02
CA SER A 251 4.40 7.90 13.11
C SER A 251 3.45 8.75 13.97
N ASN A 252 2.26 9.09 13.46
CA ASN A 252 1.23 9.84 14.17
C ASN A 252 0.19 8.93 14.86
N THR A 253 0.14 7.64 14.50
CA THR A 253 -0.95 6.71 14.87
C THR A 253 -0.49 5.56 15.78
N HIS A 254 0.75 5.09 15.62
CA HIS A 254 1.32 4.03 16.46
C HIS A 254 2.44 4.54 17.36
N GLU A 255 2.77 3.77 18.41
CA GLU A 255 3.92 4.05 19.27
C GLU A 255 5.24 4.00 18.49
N MET A 256 6.23 4.80 18.89
CA MET A 256 7.52 4.96 18.18
C MET A 256 8.33 3.67 17.95
N GLN A 257 8.03 2.58 18.68
CA GLN A 257 8.70 1.28 18.54
C GLN A 257 7.95 0.28 17.65
N HIS A 258 6.74 0.62 17.18
CA HIS A 258 5.85 -0.28 16.46
C HIS A 258 6.51 -0.80 15.16
N PRO A 259 6.42 -2.12 14.85
CA PRO A 259 7.07 -2.74 13.69
C PRO A 259 6.79 -2.02 12.36
N VAL A 260 5.56 -1.58 12.09
CA VAL A 260 5.22 -0.85 10.85
C VAL A 260 6.06 0.42 10.63
N ILE A 261 6.38 1.16 11.69
CA ILE A 261 7.18 2.39 11.60
C ILE A 261 8.62 2.03 11.22
N LYS A 262 9.16 0.94 11.79
CA LYS A 262 10.48 0.42 11.44
C LYS A 262 10.49 -0.03 9.97
N MET A 263 9.56 -0.90 9.59
CA MET A 263 9.37 -1.42 8.23
C MET A 263 9.33 -0.32 7.16
N LEU A 264 8.47 0.68 7.35
CA LEU A 264 8.31 1.76 6.37
C LEU A 264 9.54 2.69 6.31
N ARG A 265 10.21 2.93 7.44
CA ARG A 265 11.44 3.76 7.49
C ARG A 265 12.66 3.03 6.93
N SER A 266 12.83 1.75 7.20
CA SER A 266 13.92 0.94 6.66
C SER A 266 13.77 0.73 5.16
N LEU A 267 12.54 0.49 4.67
CA LEU A 267 12.24 0.51 3.24
C LEU A 267 12.49 1.88 2.62
N GLN A 268 12.07 2.98 3.27
CA GLN A 268 12.36 4.35 2.78
C GLN A 268 13.88 4.63 2.71
N ARG A 269 14.68 4.12 3.65
CA ARG A 269 16.15 4.19 3.60
C ARG A 269 16.70 3.38 2.43
N ALA A 270 16.28 2.12 2.27
CA ALA A 270 16.69 1.28 1.14
C ALA A 270 16.33 1.96 -0.20
N VAL A 271 15.12 2.53 -0.31
CA VAL A 271 14.64 3.28 -1.49
C VAL A 271 15.50 4.50 -1.82
N TYR A 272 16.03 5.18 -0.80
CA TYR A 272 16.94 6.30 -0.97
C TYR A 272 18.38 5.87 -1.31
N LEU A 273 18.86 4.77 -0.74
CA LEU A 273 20.21 4.25 -0.91
C LEU A 273 20.41 3.48 -2.21
N TRP A 274 19.36 2.88 -2.76
CA TRP A 274 19.43 2.15 -4.02
C TRP A 274 19.92 3.03 -5.17
N GLU A 275 20.81 2.47 -6.00
CA GLU A 275 21.19 3.12 -7.24
C GLU A 275 19.97 3.39 -8.13
N LYS A 276 20.04 4.47 -8.91
CA LYS A 276 18.96 4.92 -9.81
C LYS A 276 18.52 3.84 -10.81
N HIS A 277 19.41 2.90 -11.15
CA HIS A 277 19.20 1.87 -12.17
C HIS A 277 19.05 0.44 -11.63
N ALA A 278 19.43 0.18 -10.38
CA ALA A 278 19.25 -1.10 -9.70
C ALA A 278 17.75 -1.40 -9.55
N THR A 279 17.09 -2.00 -10.54
CA THR A 279 15.62 -2.24 -10.52
C THR A 279 15.30 -3.67 -10.10
N LEU A 280 16.20 -4.61 -10.42
CA LEU A 280 16.03 -6.02 -10.10
C LEU A 280 16.23 -6.29 -8.61
N GLU A 281 17.23 -5.64 -8.02
CA GLU A 281 17.57 -5.67 -6.59
C GLU A 281 16.41 -5.16 -5.73
N LYS A 282 15.69 -4.15 -6.23
CA LYS A 282 14.48 -3.58 -5.61
C LYS A 282 13.32 -4.55 -5.62
N MET A 283 13.08 -5.16 -6.77
CA MET A 283 12.04 -6.16 -6.97
C MET A 283 12.32 -7.39 -6.09
N TYR A 284 13.57 -7.85 -6.05
CA TYR A 284 14.01 -8.99 -5.25
C TYR A 284 13.87 -8.77 -3.72
N LEU A 285 14.12 -7.56 -3.20
CA LEU A 285 13.88 -7.27 -1.78
C LEU A 285 12.37 -7.30 -1.44
N LEU A 286 11.52 -6.77 -2.33
CA LEU A 286 10.08 -6.76 -2.15
C LEU A 286 9.46 -8.15 -2.31
N GLU A 287 9.97 -8.97 -3.23
CA GLU A 287 9.62 -10.39 -3.40
C GLU A 287 9.95 -11.20 -2.14
N GLN A 288 11.16 -11.05 -1.58
CA GLN A 288 11.53 -11.69 -0.30
C GLN A 288 10.61 -11.26 0.85
N ALA A 289 10.33 -9.97 0.99
CA ALA A 289 9.44 -9.46 2.04
C ALA A 289 8.01 -10.01 1.92
N TRP A 290 7.51 -10.13 0.68
CA TRP A 290 6.17 -10.65 0.42
C TRP A 290 6.12 -12.16 0.64
N GLY A 291 7.14 -12.91 0.19
CA GLY A 291 7.24 -14.35 0.42
C GLY A 291 7.27 -14.70 1.91
N LEU A 292 8.12 -14.01 2.67
CA LEU A 292 8.20 -14.08 4.13
C LEU A 292 6.83 -13.85 4.81
N ASN A 293 6.08 -12.84 4.37
CA ASN A 293 4.73 -12.58 4.88
C ASN A 293 3.74 -13.68 4.50
N ALA A 294 3.80 -14.20 3.27
CA ALA A 294 2.96 -15.30 2.80
C ALA A 294 3.22 -16.59 3.59
N ASP A 295 4.48 -16.94 3.85
CA ASP A 295 4.86 -18.12 4.63
C ASP A 295 4.32 -18.07 6.07
N ILE A 296 4.39 -16.89 6.71
CA ILE A 296 3.82 -16.67 8.04
C ILE A 296 2.29 -16.81 8.00
N ILE A 297 1.62 -16.26 6.98
CA ILE A 297 0.17 -16.36 6.78
C ILE A 297 -0.28 -17.82 6.60
N PHE A 298 0.42 -18.61 5.78
CA PHE A 298 0.03 -20.00 5.53
C PHE A 298 0.36 -20.92 6.71
N SER A 299 1.43 -20.64 7.45
CA SER A 299 1.84 -21.43 8.62
C SER A 299 0.95 -21.19 9.84
N ASN A 300 0.36 -20.00 9.98
CA ASN A 300 -0.48 -19.61 11.13
C ASN A 300 -1.98 -19.59 10.77
N TYR A 301 -2.49 -20.67 10.16
CA TYR A 301 -3.91 -20.76 9.82
C TYR A 301 -4.82 -20.68 11.06
N ASP A 302 -5.73 -19.71 11.05
CA ASP A 302 -6.84 -19.62 12.00
C ASP A 302 -8.18 -19.50 11.25
N SER A 303 -9.11 -20.42 11.50
CA SER A 303 -10.45 -20.40 10.88
C SER A 303 -11.25 -19.13 11.20
N ARG A 304 -10.93 -18.42 12.29
CA ARG A 304 -11.54 -17.12 12.64
C ARG A 304 -11.20 -16.02 11.63
N LEU A 305 -10.11 -16.15 10.88
CA LEU A 305 -9.61 -15.15 9.94
C LEU A 305 -10.05 -15.38 8.48
N LEU A 306 -10.97 -16.32 8.21
CA LEU A 306 -11.26 -16.73 6.83
C LEU A 306 -11.69 -15.58 5.89
N VAL A 307 -12.45 -14.60 6.39
CA VAL A 307 -12.81 -13.39 5.62
C VAL A 307 -11.57 -12.58 5.20
N MET A 308 -10.58 -12.44 6.09
CA MET A 308 -9.33 -11.75 5.78
C MET A 308 -8.54 -12.50 4.70
N TYR A 309 -8.47 -13.84 4.80
CA TYR A 309 -7.76 -14.65 3.81
C TYR A 309 -8.42 -14.58 2.42
N TYR A 310 -9.75 -14.55 2.34
CA TYR A 310 -10.44 -14.34 1.06
C TYR A 310 -10.19 -12.94 0.48
N ARG A 311 -10.04 -11.91 1.33
CA ARG A 311 -9.75 -10.52 0.94
C ARG A 311 -8.29 -10.24 0.56
N LEU A 312 -7.39 -11.23 0.63
CA LEU A 312 -6.01 -11.09 0.11
C LEU A 312 -6.01 -10.96 -1.42
N VAL A 313 -5.11 -10.15 -1.99
CA VAL A 313 -4.94 -10.07 -3.45
C VAL A 313 -4.20 -11.31 -3.94
N TRP A 314 -4.96 -12.33 -4.31
CA TRP A 314 -4.44 -13.56 -4.94
C TRP A 314 -4.18 -13.39 -6.44
N GLU A 315 -4.68 -12.32 -7.06
CA GLU A 315 -4.51 -12.01 -8.47
C GLU A 315 -3.27 -11.12 -8.72
N SER A 316 -2.18 -11.47 -8.04
CA SER A 316 -0.90 -10.81 -8.24
C SER A 316 -0.38 -11.15 -9.64
N SER A 317 -0.30 -10.13 -10.49
CA SER A 317 0.46 -10.17 -11.74
C SER A 317 1.92 -9.76 -11.53
N CYS A 318 2.34 -9.70 -10.26
CA CYS A 318 3.53 -9.00 -9.81
C CYS A 318 4.44 -9.95 -9.03
N ILE A 319 4.02 -10.41 -7.86
CA ILE A 319 4.79 -11.32 -7.02
C ILE A 319 4.22 -12.73 -7.13
N LYS A 320 5.10 -13.73 -7.13
CA LYS A 320 4.78 -15.13 -7.45
C LYS A 320 5.06 -16.01 -6.23
N LEU A 321 4.26 -17.07 -6.07
CA LEU A 321 4.47 -18.08 -5.05
C LEU A 321 5.48 -19.13 -5.53
N GLY A 322 6.45 -19.47 -4.69
CA GLY A 322 7.32 -20.64 -4.88
C GLY A 322 6.62 -21.96 -4.56
N GLU A 323 7.19 -23.09 -5.00
CA GLU A 323 6.58 -24.42 -4.78
C GLU A 323 6.37 -24.76 -3.30
N ASP A 324 7.34 -24.46 -2.42
CA ASP A 324 7.20 -24.67 -0.97
C ASP A 324 5.99 -23.91 -0.39
N GLN A 325 5.71 -22.72 -0.92
CA GLN A 325 4.59 -21.87 -0.51
C GLN A 325 3.26 -22.42 -1.04
N LEU A 326 3.24 -23.00 -2.24
CA LEU A 326 2.08 -23.69 -2.81
C LEU A 326 1.76 -24.99 -2.06
N ASP A 327 2.78 -25.72 -1.61
CA ASP A 327 2.64 -26.88 -0.73
C ASP A 327 2.08 -26.49 0.64
N GLY A 328 2.54 -25.36 1.20
CA GLY A 328 1.95 -24.75 2.39
C GLY A 328 0.48 -24.38 2.17
N LEU A 329 0.16 -23.77 1.02
CA LEU A 329 -1.19 -23.35 0.66
C LEU A 329 -2.15 -24.54 0.39
N ASP A 330 -1.68 -25.64 -0.20
CA ASP A 330 -2.50 -26.85 -0.41
C ASP A 330 -2.86 -27.55 0.91
N LYS A 331 -1.91 -27.58 1.86
CA LYS A 331 -2.17 -28.01 3.25
C LYS A 331 -3.16 -27.07 3.94
N TRP A 332 -3.02 -25.76 3.74
CA TRP A 332 -3.94 -24.75 4.25
C TRP A 332 -5.36 -24.95 3.71
N PHE A 333 -5.57 -25.06 2.38
CA PHE A 333 -6.89 -25.31 1.79
C PHE A 333 -7.48 -26.65 2.26
N SER A 334 -6.66 -27.69 2.40
CA SER A 334 -7.10 -28.98 2.94
C SER A 334 -7.57 -28.90 4.40
N ALA A 335 -7.00 -28.00 5.21
CA ALA A 335 -7.47 -27.71 6.57
C ALA A 335 -8.73 -26.81 6.59
N VAL A 336 -8.90 -25.94 5.59
CA VAL A 336 -10.07 -25.06 5.42
C VAL A 336 -11.31 -25.82 4.95
N LYS A 337 -11.16 -26.89 4.15
CA LYS A 337 -12.29 -27.65 3.56
C LYS A 337 -13.34 -28.17 4.57
N SER A 338 -12.97 -28.31 5.84
CA SER A 338 -13.89 -28.74 6.91
C SER A 338 -14.46 -27.59 7.75
N LYS A 339 -14.19 -26.33 7.38
CA LYS A 339 -14.33 -25.14 8.25
C LYS A 339 -14.77 -23.85 7.54
N ILE A 340 -15.22 -23.88 6.27
CA ILE A 340 -15.88 -22.70 5.68
C ILE A 340 -17.14 -22.40 6.52
N PRO A 341 -17.29 -21.19 7.11
CA PRO A 341 -18.46 -20.86 7.92
C PRO A 341 -19.75 -20.88 7.11
N HIS A 342 -20.77 -21.52 7.65
CA HIS A 342 -22.07 -21.73 7.00
C HIS A 342 -22.98 -20.48 7.04
N GLU A 343 -22.58 -19.41 7.72
CA GLU A 343 -23.41 -18.21 7.86
C GLU A 343 -23.17 -17.22 6.70
N ASP A 344 -24.26 -16.79 6.06
CA ASP A 344 -24.31 -15.71 5.07
C ASP A 344 -23.65 -14.40 5.57
N SER A 345 -23.59 -14.19 6.89
CA SER A 345 -22.86 -13.09 7.54
C SER A 345 -21.39 -12.97 7.08
N TYR A 346 -20.72 -14.09 6.78
CA TYR A 346 -19.34 -14.13 6.31
C TYR A 346 -19.22 -13.77 4.83
N PHE A 347 -20.11 -14.28 3.99
CA PHE A 347 -20.14 -13.97 2.56
C PHE A 347 -20.53 -12.52 2.32
N ARG A 348 -21.50 -12.00 3.10
CA ARG A 348 -21.76 -10.55 3.16
C ARG A 348 -20.50 -9.80 3.55
N GLN A 349 -19.77 -10.15 4.61
CA GLN A 349 -18.52 -9.45 4.99
C GLN A 349 -17.42 -9.53 3.92
N ALA A 350 -17.30 -10.64 3.19
CA ALA A 350 -16.34 -10.78 2.09
C ALA A 350 -16.74 -9.96 0.86
N VAL A 351 -18.05 -9.77 0.61
CA VAL A 351 -18.63 -9.06 -0.54
C VAL A 351 -19.05 -7.62 -0.21
N LEU A 352 -18.97 -7.19 1.06
CA LEU A 352 -19.38 -5.87 1.58
C LEU A 352 -18.44 -4.73 1.12
N PHE A 353 -18.44 -4.51 -0.19
CA PHE A 353 -18.20 -3.20 -0.77
C PHE A 353 -19.53 -2.45 -0.79
N THR A 354 -19.63 -1.40 0.04
CA THR A 354 -20.83 -0.56 0.13
C THR A 354 -20.89 0.41 -1.07
N ASP A 355 -21.06 -0.11 -2.30
CA ASP A 355 -21.42 0.75 -3.44
C ASP A 355 -22.90 1.11 -3.30
N PRO A 356 -23.28 2.39 -3.10
CA PRO A 356 -24.69 2.78 -3.09
C PRO A 356 -25.39 2.53 -4.45
N ASN A 357 -24.64 2.16 -5.49
CA ASN A 357 -25.15 1.80 -6.82
C ASN A 357 -25.06 0.30 -7.12
N SER A 358 -24.57 -0.57 -6.22
CA SER A 358 -24.68 -2.01 -6.44
C SER A 358 -26.15 -2.43 -6.22
N ALA A 359 -26.82 -2.81 -7.31
CA ALA A 359 -28.14 -3.43 -7.18
C ALA A 359 -27.99 -4.74 -6.39
N GLU A 360 -28.64 -4.83 -5.24
CA GLU A 360 -28.84 -6.10 -4.50
C GLU A 360 -29.72 -7.07 -5.31
N ASP A 361 -30.42 -6.59 -6.35
CA ASP A 361 -31.24 -7.39 -7.27
C ASP A 361 -30.57 -7.67 -8.63
N ALA A 362 -29.25 -7.55 -8.75
CA ALA A 362 -28.55 -7.88 -9.99
C ALA A 362 -28.67 -9.38 -10.31
N GLU A 363 -29.11 -9.72 -11.52
CA GLU A 363 -29.08 -11.10 -12.02
C GLU A 363 -27.62 -11.54 -12.32
N PRO A 364 -27.28 -12.83 -12.13
CA PRO A 364 -25.99 -13.35 -12.55
C PRO A 364 -25.84 -13.29 -14.10
N PRO A 365 -24.59 -13.29 -14.62
CA PRO A 365 -24.35 -13.37 -16.07
C PRO A 365 -25.08 -14.52 -16.75
N ARG A 366 -25.37 -14.37 -18.05
CA ARG A 366 -25.88 -15.49 -18.86
C ARG A 366 -24.91 -16.66 -18.81
N ASP A 367 -25.48 -17.87 -18.82
CA ASP A 367 -24.73 -19.12 -18.80
C ASP A 367 -23.78 -19.25 -17.59
N TYR A 368 -24.12 -18.63 -16.44
CA TYR A 368 -23.31 -18.61 -15.22
C TYR A 368 -22.90 -20.01 -14.73
N GLU A 369 -23.85 -20.92 -14.52
CA GLU A 369 -23.56 -22.28 -14.05
C GLU A 369 -22.76 -23.10 -15.08
N ILE A 370 -23.01 -22.88 -16.37
CA ILE A 370 -22.23 -23.51 -17.46
C ILE A 370 -20.79 -23.00 -17.41
N THR A 371 -20.60 -21.67 -17.30
CA THR A 371 -19.29 -21.02 -17.18
C THR A 371 -18.54 -21.51 -15.94
N LYS A 372 -19.24 -21.69 -14.81
CA LYS A 372 -18.69 -22.21 -13.55
C LYS A 372 -18.19 -23.63 -13.70
N ALA A 373 -19.03 -24.54 -14.20
CA ALA A 373 -18.66 -25.92 -14.47
C ALA A 373 -17.49 -26.03 -15.47
N LEU A 374 -17.48 -25.21 -16.53
CA LEU A 374 -16.38 -25.13 -17.48
C LEU A 374 -15.08 -24.62 -16.84
N CYS A 375 -15.12 -23.59 -16.00
CA CYS A 375 -13.94 -23.08 -15.29
C CYS A 375 -13.34 -24.13 -14.35
N VAL A 376 -14.17 -24.83 -13.56
CA VAL A 376 -13.74 -25.88 -12.62
C VAL A 376 -13.15 -27.07 -13.39
N SER A 377 -13.86 -27.59 -14.40
CA SER A 377 -13.38 -28.71 -15.20
C SER A 377 -12.09 -28.38 -15.96
N ALA A 378 -11.99 -27.18 -16.55
CA ALA A 378 -10.81 -26.74 -17.26
C ALA A 378 -9.60 -26.60 -16.33
N ILE A 379 -9.73 -26.00 -15.14
CA ILE A 379 -8.58 -25.81 -14.24
C ILE A 379 -8.10 -27.14 -13.65
N GLN A 380 -9.02 -28.07 -13.35
CA GLN A 380 -8.69 -29.45 -12.98
C GLN A 380 -7.88 -30.15 -14.07
N HIS A 381 -8.34 -30.07 -15.34
CA HIS A 381 -7.59 -30.63 -16.47
C HIS A 381 -6.23 -29.95 -16.68
N ARG A 382 -6.12 -28.62 -16.54
CA ARG A 382 -4.82 -27.94 -16.69
C ARG A 382 -3.83 -28.38 -15.60
N CYS A 383 -4.31 -28.71 -14.39
CA CYS A 383 -3.44 -29.14 -13.30
C CYS A 383 -2.81 -30.52 -13.52
N THR A 384 -3.32 -31.35 -14.45
CA THR A 384 -2.67 -32.62 -14.84
C THR A 384 -1.67 -32.45 -15.99
N MET A 385 -1.44 -31.23 -16.47
CA MET A 385 -0.51 -30.94 -17.57
C MET A 385 0.85 -30.49 -17.04
N THR A 386 1.91 -30.83 -17.77
CA THR A 386 3.27 -30.33 -17.49
C THR A 386 3.50 -29.00 -18.19
N PHE A 387 3.92 -27.99 -17.44
CA PHE A 387 4.38 -26.70 -17.97
C PHE A 387 5.91 -26.69 -18.04
N GLY A 388 6.49 -25.81 -18.87
CA GLY A 388 7.94 -25.61 -18.91
C GLY A 388 8.45 -24.79 -17.70
N GLU A 389 9.58 -24.11 -17.86
CA GLU A 389 10.13 -23.14 -16.87
C GLU A 389 9.28 -21.84 -16.75
N SER A 390 7.99 -21.92 -17.06
CA SER A 390 7.00 -20.86 -16.88
C SER A 390 6.29 -21.01 -15.54
N ASN A 391 5.68 -19.92 -15.10
CA ASN A 391 4.99 -19.85 -13.80
C ASN A 391 3.53 -20.35 -13.91
N MET A 392 3.19 -20.98 -15.04
CA MET A 392 1.85 -21.54 -15.29
C MET A 392 1.52 -22.69 -14.35
N ALA A 393 2.49 -23.54 -13.99
CA ALA A 393 2.28 -24.59 -12.98
C ALA A 393 1.76 -23.99 -11.65
N SER A 394 2.45 -22.96 -11.15
CA SER A 394 2.10 -22.23 -9.94
C SER A 394 0.72 -21.54 -10.03
N LEU A 395 0.43 -20.88 -11.17
CA LEU A 395 -0.86 -20.22 -11.40
C LEU A 395 -2.02 -21.22 -11.51
N VAL A 396 -1.82 -22.34 -12.21
CA VAL A 396 -2.83 -23.41 -12.36
C VAL A 396 -3.09 -24.09 -11.03
N ARG A 397 -2.05 -24.36 -10.24
CA ARG A 397 -2.17 -24.92 -8.89
C ARG A 397 -2.95 -23.98 -7.97
N LEU A 398 -2.62 -22.68 -7.97
CA LEU A 398 -3.39 -21.67 -7.23
C LEU A 398 -4.85 -21.55 -7.72
N GLY A 399 -5.08 -21.69 -9.03
CA GLY A 399 -6.42 -21.82 -9.63
C GLY A 399 -7.19 -23.03 -9.10
N LEU A 400 -6.60 -24.22 -9.14
CA LEU A 400 -7.23 -25.44 -8.62
C LEU A 400 -7.57 -25.29 -7.12
N LEU A 401 -6.65 -24.76 -6.32
CA LEU A 401 -6.86 -24.51 -4.90
C LEU A 401 -8.07 -23.58 -4.66
N LYS A 402 -8.16 -22.49 -5.42
CA LYS A 402 -9.32 -21.59 -5.37
C LYS A 402 -10.63 -22.21 -5.88
N SER A 403 -10.58 -23.10 -6.86
CA SER A 403 -11.79 -23.72 -7.40
C SER A 403 -12.51 -24.63 -6.39
N ARG A 404 -11.79 -25.24 -5.43
CA ARG A 404 -12.37 -26.05 -4.34
C ARG A 404 -13.43 -25.29 -3.52
N VAL A 405 -13.26 -23.96 -3.40
CA VAL A 405 -14.20 -23.08 -2.69
C VAL A 405 -15.57 -23.00 -3.39
N LEU A 406 -15.62 -23.22 -4.70
CA LEU A 406 -16.88 -23.28 -5.46
C LEU A 406 -17.64 -24.56 -5.10
N ASP A 407 -16.97 -25.71 -5.19
CA ASP A 407 -17.53 -27.04 -4.87
C ASP A 407 -18.07 -27.08 -3.43
N GLU A 408 -17.32 -26.53 -2.46
CA GLU A 408 -17.68 -26.52 -1.04
C GLU A 408 -18.89 -25.64 -0.72
N ILE A 409 -19.16 -24.59 -1.50
CA ILE A 409 -20.37 -23.76 -1.35
C ILE A 409 -21.58 -24.49 -1.95
N ASP A 410 -21.39 -25.16 -3.09
CA ASP A 410 -22.48 -25.86 -3.81
C ASP A 410 -22.98 -27.08 -3.02
N GLU A 411 -22.06 -27.89 -2.46
CA GLU A 411 -22.38 -29.07 -1.62
C GLU A 411 -23.23 -28.72 -0.38
N GLN A 412 -23.27 -27.44 0.03
CA GLN A 412 -24.00 -26.96 1.21
C GLN A 412 -25.37 -26.33 0.87
N SER A 413 -25.63 -26.04 -0.40
CA SER A 413 -26.90 -25.44 -0.84
C SER A 413 -28.01 -26.50 -0.94
N SER A 414 -29.09 -26.32 -0.16
CA SER A 414 -30.28 -27.20 -0.18
C SER A 414 -31.61 -26.46 -0.43
N ASP A 415 -31.56 -25.13 -0.50
CA ASP A 415 -32.60 -24.21 -0.97
C ASP A 415 -31.89 -23.00 -1.62
N GLU A 416 -32.64 -22.04 -2.20
CA GLU A 416 -32.12 -20.90 -2.99
C GLU A 416 -30.87 -20.24 -2.35
N MET A 417 -29.74 -20.29 -3.08
CA MET A 417 -28.45 -19.78 -2.60
C MET A 417 -28.47 -18.24 -2.43
N PRO A 418 -28.01 -17.70 -1.29
CA PRO A 418 -27.94 -16.24 -1.09
C PRO A 418 -27.08 -15.55 -2.15
N GLN A 419 -27.54 -14.41 -2.67
CA GLN A 419 -26.84 -13.69 -3.77
C GLN A 419 -25.39 -13.31 -3.39
N SER A 420 -25.11 -13.05 -2.11
CA SER A 420 -23.77 -12.87 -1.54
C SER A 420 -22.82 -14.04 -1.87
N HIS A 421 -23.28 -15.28 -1.79
CA HIS A 421 -22.51 -16.47 -2.14
C HIS A 421 -22.26 -16.49 -3.66
N THR A 422 -23.28 -16.26 -4.49
CA THR A 422 -23.17 -16.24 -5.96
C THR A 422 -22.21 -15.14 -6.46
N ARG A 423 -22.26 -13.95 -5.85
CA ARG A 423 -21.33 -12.84 -6.14
C ARG A 423 -19.91 -13.19 -5.73
N PHE A 424 -19.71 -13.81 -4.57
CA PHE A 424 -18.41 -14.32 -4.14
C PHE A 424 -17.87 -15.40 -5.10
N GLN A 425 -18.68 -16.39 -5.47
CA GLN A 425 -18.35 -17.40 -6.48
C GLN A 425 -17.94 -16.74 -7.81
N ALA A 426 -18.64 -15.69 -8.25
CA ALA A 426 -18.31 -14.96 -9.49
C ALA A 426 -16.92 -14.30 -9.45
N ARG A 427 -16.50 -13.78 -8.29
CA ARG A 427 -15.14 -13.22 -8.10
C ARG A 427 -14.08 -14.30 -8.22
N VAL A 428 -14.33 -15.49 -7.67
CA VAL A 428 -13.46 -16.67 -7.84
C VAL A 428 -13.43 -17.11 -9.31
N MET A 429 -14.58 -17.22 -9.98
CA MET A 429 -14.66 -17.56 -11.40
C MET A 429 -13.93 -16.57 -12.30
N ALA A 430 -14.01 -15.26 -12.04
CA ALA A 430 -13.26 -14.26 -12.79
C ALA A 430 -11.73 -14.46 -12.69
N TYR A 431 -11.24 -14.85 -11.51
CA TYR A 431 -9.85 -15.23 -11.31
C TYR A 431 -9.49 -16.52 -12.07
N LEU A 432 -10.34 -17.56 -12.02
CA LEU A 432 -10.12 -18.80 -12.78
C LEU A 432 -10.07 -18.52 -14.29
N MET A 433 -10.99 -17.70 -14.80
CA MET A 433 -11.02 -17.26 -16.20
C MET A 433 -9.71 -16.56 -16.59
N LYS A 434 -9.19 -15.65 -15.74
CA LYS A 434 -7.89 -15.00 -15.94
C LYS A 434 -6.75 -16.02 -16.04
N VAL A 435 -6.68 -16.99 -15.11
CA VAL A 435 -5.64 -18.03 -15.12
C VAL A 435 -5.74 -18.89 -16.39
N LEU A 436 -6.95 -19.36 -16.72
CA LEU A 436 -7.20 -20.17 -17.92
C LEU A 436 -6.87 -19.43 -19.21
N MET A 437 -7.14 -18.12 -19.30
CA MET A 437 -6.72 -17.29 -20.44
C MET A 437 -5.20 -17.21 -20.60
N ASP A 438 -4.46 -16.98 -19.50
CA ASP A 438 -3.01 -16.88 -19.55
C ASP A 438 -2.35 -18.22 -19.94
N VAL A 439 -2.87 -19.31 -19.37
CA VAL A 439 -2.40 -20.69 -19.60
C VAL A 439 -2.72 -21.16 -21.01
N ASP A 440 -3.96 -21.01 -21.47
CA ASP A 440 -4.37 -21.47 -22.80
C ASP A 440 -3.66 -20.71 -23.92
N ARG A 441 -3.35 -19.42 -23.69
CA ARG A 441 -2.52 -18.61 -24.60
C ARG A 441 -1.07 -19.09 -24.64
N GLU A 442 -0.49 -19.51 -23.52
CA GLU A 442 0.87 -20.10 -23.49
C GLU A 442 0.91 -21.48 -24.18
N LEU A 443 -0.14 -22.27 -24.01
CA LEU A 443 -0.33 -23.56 -24.70
C LEU A 443 -0.66 -23.41 -26.20
N GLY A 444 -0.85 -22.19 -26.71
CA GLY A 444 -1.18 -21.95 -28.12
C GLY A 444 -2.56 -22.48 -28.54
N LEU A 445 -3.49 -22.62 -27.60
CA LEU A 445 -4.85 -23.08 -27.89
C LEU A 445 -5.63 -21.99 -28.61
N ASP A 446 -6.43 -22.38 -29.60
CA ASP A 446 -7.35 -21.49 -30.29
C ASP A 446 -8.49 -21.10 -29.34
N ILE A 447 -8.49 -19.86 -28.87
CA ILE A 447 -9.44 -19.33 -27.89
C ILE A 447 -9.88 -17.93 -28.32
N ASP A 448 -11.18 -17.65 -28.19
CA ASP A 448 -11.66 -16.27 -28.29
C ASP A 448 -11.25 -15.51 -27.01
N VAL A 449 -10.11 -14.81 -27.11
CA VAL A 449 -9.57 -13.99 -26.02
C VAL A 449 -10.51 -12.82 -25.72
N ALA A 450 -11.19 -12.25 -26.72
CA ALA A 450 -12.11 -11.12 -26.51
C ALA A 450 -13.36 -11.57 -25.75
N ASP A 451 -13.96 -12.71 -26.11
CA ASP A 451 -15.10 -13.28 -25.39
C ASP A 451 -14.75 -13.65 -23.95
N ARG A 452 -13.62 -14.34 -23.72
CA ARG A 452 -13.16 -14.64 -22.36
C ARG A 452 -12.90 -13.38 -21.52
N MET A 453 -12.39 -12.30 -22.13
CA MET A 453 -12.25 -11.01 -21.46
C MET A 453 -13.60 -10.41 -21.08
N ARG A 454 -14.63 -10.49 -21.95
CA ARG A 454 -16.00 -10.04 -21.63
C ARG A 454 -16.62 -10.86 -20.51
N ASN A 455 -16.49 -12.18 -20.54
CA ASN A 455 -17.01 -13.08 -19.51
C ASN A 455 -16.33 -12.80 -18.16
N LYS A 456 -15.00 -12.58 -18.16
CA LYS A 456 -14.27 -12.13 -16.96
C LYS A 456 -14.78 -10.78 -16.45
N ILE A 457 -15.02 -9.80 -17.33
CA ILE A 457 -15.57 -8.49 -16.96
C ILE A 457 -16.97 -8.64 -16.35
N ALA A 458 -17.88 -9.37 -16.99
CA ALA A 458 -19.25 -9.58 -16.50
C ALA A 458 -19.27 -10.27 -15.12
N LEU A 459 -18.41 -11.27 -14.89
CA LEU A 459 -18.24 -11.92 -13.59
C LEU A 459 -17.73 -10.94 -12.51
N ARG A 460 -16.85 -9.98 -12.87
CA ARG A 460 -16.41 -8.92 -11.94
C ARG A 460 -17.46 -7.84 -11.73
N GLU A 461 -18.23 -7.46 -12.74
CA GLU A 461 -19.33 -6.49 -12.61
C GLU A 461 -20.39 -6.99 -11.63
N PHE A 462 -20.74 -8.28 -11.72
CA PHE A 462 -21.67 -8.94 -10.80
C PHE A 462 -21.03 -9.20 -9.42
N GLY A 463 -19.81 -9.72 -9.38
CA GLY A 463 -19.12 -10.06 -8.13
C GLY A 463 -18.71 -8.86 -7.26
N TYR A 464 -18.41 -7.72 -7.89
CA TYR A 464 -18.11 -6.43 -7.25
C TYR A 464 -19.21 -5.41 -7.60
N SER A 465 -18.81 -4.29 -8.20
CA SER A 465 -19.69 -3.35 -8.91
C SER A 465 -19.09 -2.96 -10.26
N THR A 466 -19.91 -2.36 -11.12
CA THR A 466 -19.52 -1.87 -12.46
C THR A 466 -18.46 -0.76 -12.43
N THR A 467 -18.30 -0.07 -11.29
CA THR A 467 -17.33 1.00 -11.07
C THR A 467 -16.06 0.53 -10.33
N SER A 468 -15.95 -0.75 -9.96
CA SER A 468 -14.79 -1.27 -9.23
C SER A 468 -13.47 -1.13 -10.04
N PRO A 469 -12.32 -0.85 -9.38
CA PRO A 469 -11.02 -0.75 -10.05
C PRO A 469 -10.64 -2.00 -10.88
N GLN A 470 -11.08 -3.18 -10.43
CA GLN A 470 -10.88 -4.47 -11.09
C GLN A 470 -11.62 -4.55 -12.42
N VAL A 471 -12.85 -4.03 -12.49
CA VAL A 471 -13.62 -3.92 -13.75
C VAL A 471 -13.00 -2.87 -14.67
N ILE A 472 -12.69 -1.68 -14.15
CA ILE A 472 -12.09 -0.58 -14.91
C ILE A 472 -10.77 -1.01 -15.58
N HIS A 473 -9.87 -1.69 -14.83
CA HIS A 473 -8.61 -2.19 -15.36
C HIS A 473 -8.83 -3.26 -16.45
N ASP A 474 -9.73 -4.22 -16.23
CA ASP A 474 -10.01 -5.27 -17.21
C ASP A 474 -10.63 -4.72 -18.51
N MET A 475 -11.50 -3.70 -18.39
CA MET A 475 -12.04 -3.01 -19.57
C MET A 475 -10.94 -2.32 -20.38
N TRP A 476 -9.91 -1.75 -19.76
CA TRP A 476 -8.76 -1.22 -20.51
C TRP A 476 -7.86 -2.30 -21.09
N GLN A 477 -7.72 -3.47 -20.44
CA GLN A 477 -7.04 -4.60 -21.06
C GLN A 477 -7.78 -5.03 -22.34
N LEU A 478 -9.12 -5.10 -22.30
CA LEU A 478 -9.95 -5.41 -23.46
C LEU A 478 -9.86 -4.31 -24.53
N GLU A 479 -9.88 -3.03 -24.14
CA GLU A 479 -9.65 -1.89 -25.05
C GLU A 479 -8.32 -2.01 -25.80
N ALA A 480 -7.22 -2.29 -25.08
CA ALA A 480 -5.90 -2.45 -25.65
C ALA A 480 -5.79 -3.69 -26.56
N PHE A 481 -6.49 -4.77 -26.21
CA PHE A 481 -6.58 -5.99 -27.03
C PHE A 481 -7.34 -5.72 -28.35
N LEU A 482 -8.57 -5.21 -28.29
CA LEU A 482 -9.37 -4.89 -29.47
C LEU A 482 -8.66 -3.88 -30.40
N GLN A 483 -8.00 -2.88 -29.81
CA GLN A 483 -7.21 -1.89 -30.55
C GLN A 483 -6.02 -2.51 -31.31
N LYS A 484 -5.46 -3.62 -30.82
CA LYS A 484 -4.36 -4.38 -31.44
C LYS A 484 -4.86 -5.32 -32.54
N GLU A 485 -5.99 -5.99 -32.32
CA GLU A 485 -6.61 -6.89 -33.31
C GLU A 485 -7.36 -6.13 -34.43
N GLY A 486 -7.51 -4.81 -34.29
CA GLY A 486 -8.01 -3.92 -35.34
C GLY A 486 -9.48 -3.51 -35.21
N ASP A 487 -10.19 -3.97 -34.18
CA ASP A 487 -11.54 -3.48 -33.87
C ASP A 487 -11.49 -2.13 -33.14
N VAL A 488 -11.16 -1.08 -33.92
CA VAL A 488 -11.05 0.29 -33.44
C VAL A 488 -12.40 0.85 -33.00
N ALA A 489 -13.49 0.40 -33.62
CA ALA A 489 -14.85 0.89 -33.35
C ALA A 489 -15.32 0.43 -31.96
N GLU A 490 -15.15 -0.86 -31.65
CA GLU A 490 -15.48 -1.37 -30.33
C GLU A 490 -14.49 -0.90 -29.27
N ALA A 491 -13.18 -0.88 -29.56
CA ALA A 491 -12.18 -0.33 -28.63
C ALA A 491 -12.52 1.11 -28.20
N ALA A 492 -13.00 1.95 -29.13
CA ALA A 492 -13.45 3.31 -28.84
C ALA A 492 -14.72 3.36 -27.96
N LYS A 493 -15.66 2.41 -28.14
CA LYS A 493 -16.85 2.27 -27.29
C LYS A 493 -16.47 1.86 -25.87
N ILE A 494 -15.64 0.83 -25.72
CA ILE A 494 -15.12 0.37 -24.41
C ILE A 494 -14.38 1.52 -23.73
N ARG A 495 -13.42 2.18 -24.41
CA ARG A 495 -12.69 3.34 -23.90
C ARG A 495 -13.60 4.41 -23.29
N LYS A 496 -14.70 4.77 -24.00
CA LYS A 496 -15.65 5.80 -23.54
C LYS A 496 -16.35 5.37 -22.24
N GLU A 497 -16.78 4.12 -22.17
CA GLU A 497 -17.46 3.58 -20.98
C GLU A 497 -16.50 3.42 -19.79
N THR A 498 -15.26 2.96 -20.01
CA THR A 498 -14.24 2.86 -18.95
C THR A 498 -13.97 4.22 -18.31
N TYR A 499 -13.84 5.30 -19.10
CA TYR A 499 -13.67 6.64 -18.54
C TYR A 499 -14.90 7.13 -17.78
N LYS A 500 -16.12 6.86 -18.27
CA LYS A 500 -17.37 7.22 -17.56
C LYS A 500 -17.42 6.59 -16.17
N ARG A 501 -17.22 5.26 -16.09
CA ARG A 501 -17.24 4.50 -14.83
C ARG A 501 -16.14 4.87 -13.86
N LEU A 502 -14.98 5.28 -14.38
CA LEU A 502 -13.88 5.77 -13.59
C LEU A 502 -14.12 7.16 -13.00
N GLU A 503 -14.76 8.07 -13.75
CA GLU A 503 -15.21 9.34 -13.18
C GLU A 503 -16.24 9.08 -12.06
N GLU A 504 -17.22 8.20 -12.30
CA GLU A 504 -18.22 7.74 -11.31
C GLU A 504 -17.54 7.16 -10.04
N TYR A 505 -16.57 6.25 -10.19
CA TYR A 505 -15.80 5.69 -9.06
C TYR A 505 -15.06 6.76 -8.25
N VAL A 506 -14.47 7.74 -8.93
CA VAL A 506 -13.64 8.77 -8.29
C VAL A 506 -14.48 9.86 -7.62
N ASP A 507 -15.71 10.10 -8.08
CA ASP A 507 -16.66 11.03 -7.43
C ASP A 507 -17.38 10.44 -6.20
N GLN A 508 -17.21 9.15 -5.91
CA GLN A 508 -17.67 8.52 -4.65
C GLN A 508 -16.89 8.97 -3.39
N VAL A 509 -15.84 9.79 -3.51
CA VAL A 509 -15.07 10.27 -2.34
C VAL A 509 -15.90 11.31 -1.57
N PRO A 510 -16.20 11.09 -0.26
CA PRO A 510 -16.94 12.06 0.52
C PRO A 510 -16.23 13.42 0.61
N VAL A 511 -16.98 14.49 0.34
CA VAL A 511 -16.45 15.88 0.35
C VAL A 511 -16.04 16.34 1.76
N ASP A 512 -16.50 15.65 2.80
CA ASP A 512 -16.33 16.01 4.21
C ASP A 512 -15.14 15.31 4.93
N GLU A 513 -14.38 14.45 4.24
CA GLU A 513 -13.17 13.80 4.77
C GLU A 513 -11.88 14.57 4.38
N VAL A 514 -11.87 15.91 4.57
CA VAL A 514 -10.83 16.85 4.09
C VAL A 514 -10.19 17.67 5.21
#